data_AF-A0A6P5TLL2-F1
#
_entry.id   AF-A0A6P5TLL2-F1
#
_cell.length_a   1.000
_cell.length_b   1.000
_cell.length_c   1.000
_cell.angle_alpha   90.00
_cell.angle_beta   90.00
_cell.angle_gamma   90.00
#
_symmetry.space_group_name_H-M   'P 1'
#
loop_
_entity.id
_entity.type
_entity.pdbx_description
1 polymer ?
#
loop_
_entity_poly.entity_id
_entity_poly.type
_entity_poly.pdbx_seq_one_letter_code
_entity_poly.pdbx_strand_id
1 'polypeptide(L)'
;MSSTSSGCSWTANQKKDFENALAVFDRDITSRLDNAAKAVGRKTQEEVKKHYELLVEDITLIEPGPLRTRRPCQFHFQYHVHAYERSERVSNIAYDLEMASAPVKDQYARVYITIGDGGNIEGLATNMREPQPAYSAYREASFGHAIFDIKNQTHAFYGWHQNDDGVAVKADSMWFFNRFDHPVDDSTSSQS
;
A
#
# COMPACT_ATOMS: atom_id res chain seq x y z
N MET A 1 10.74 16.36 -44.24
CA MET A 1 9.98 15.15 -43.88
C MET A 1 9.43 15.40 -42.49
N SER A 2 8.11 15.56 -42.36
CA SER A 2 7.45 15.97 -41.12
C SER A 2 7.56 14.86 -40.07
N SER A 3 8.10 15.21 -38.91
CA SER A 3 8.10 14.38 -37.70
C SER A 3 6.71 14.39 -37.08
N THR A 4 5.86 13.43 -37.45
CA THR A 4 4.60 13.18 -36.75
C THR A 4 4.90 12.53 -35.40
N SER A 5 4.80 13.33 -34.34
CA SER A 5 4.70 12.86 -32.96
C SER A 5 3.61 11.80 -32.87
N SER A 6 3.99 10.54 -32.60
CA SER A 6 3.06 9.43 -32.40
C SER A 6 2.36 9.56 -31.04
N GLY A 7 1.47 10.54 -30.94
CA GLY A 7 0.65 10.81 -29.76
C GLY A 7 -0.41 9.72 -29.57
N CYS A 8 -0.16 8.85 -28.60
CA CYS A 8 -1.11 8.12 -27.76
C CYS A 8 -2.38 7.55 -28.45
N SER A 9 -2.36 6.26 -28.79
CA SER A 9 -3.55 5.52 -29.29
C SER A 9 -4.66 5.27 -28.25
N TRP A 10 -4.55 5.90 -27.07
CA TRP A 10 -5.42 5.73 -25.90
C TRP A 10 -5.98 7.08 -25.47
N THR A 11 -7.31 7.19 -25.47
CA THR A 11 -8.04 8.35 -24.94
C THR A 11 -8.05 8.35 -23.41
N ALA A 12 -8.31 9.52 -22.79
CA ALA A 12 -8.39 9.64 -21.33
C ALA A 12 -9.47 8.72 -20.71
N ASN A 13 -10.62 8.58 -21.37
CA ASN A 13 -11.69 7.68 -20.90
C ASN A 13 -11.23 6.21 -20.96
N GLN A 14 -10.57 5.80 -22.03
CA GLN A 14 -10.04 4.43 -22.14
C GLN A 14 -8.97 4.12 -21.10
N LYS A 15 -8.11 5.09 -20.76
CA LYS A 15 -7.14 4.95 -19.67
C LYS A 15 -7.84 4.77 -18.32
N LYS A 16 -8.85 5.59 -18.05
CA LYS A 16 -9.66 5.50 -16.83
C LYS A 16 -10.39 4.16 -16.73
N ASP A 17 -10.99 3.69 -17.82
CA ASP A 17 -11.69 2.41 -17.86
C ASP A 17 -10.72 1.23 -17.67
N PHE A 18 -9.50 1.35 -18.22
CA PHE A 18 -8.43 0.40 -18.01
C PHE A 18 -7.98 0.36 -16.54
N GLU A 19 -7.70 1.51 -15.91
CA GLU A 19 -7.34 1.59 -14.49
C GLU A 19 -8.44 1.03 -13.58
N ASN A 20 -9.70 1.37 -13.83
CA ASN A 20 -10.83 0.82 -13.09
C ASN A 20 -10.95 -0.70 -13.26
N ALA A 21 -10.75 -1.21 -14.48
CA ALA A 21 -10.75 -2.65 -14.73
C ALA A 21 -9.62 -3.35 -13.96
N LEU A 22 -8.43 -2.76 -13.89
CA LEU A 22 -7.32 -3.30 -13.10
C LEU A 22 -7.65 -3.35 -11.61
N ALA A 23 -8.38 -2.38 -11.07
CA ALA A 23 -8.80 -2.36 -9.67
C ALA A 23 -9.88 -3.40 -9.34
N VAL A 24 -10.73 -3.76 -10.31
CA VAL A 24 -11.84 -4.70 -10.12
C VAL A 24 -11.40 -6.15 -10.33
N PHE A 25 -10.56 -6.41 -11.33
CA PHE A 25 -10.15 -7.77 -11.72
C PHE A 25 -8.80 -8.16 -11.12
N ASP A 26 -8.76 -8.30 -9.79
CA ASP A 26 -7.52 -8.51 -9.03
C ASP A 26 -7.00 -9.97 -9.01
N ARG A 27 -7.85 -10.96 -9.33
CA ARG A 27 -7.64 -12.34 -8.85
C ARG A 27 -7.39 -13.45 -9.86
N ASP A 28 -7.51 -13.23 -11.18
CA ASP A 28 -7.40 -14.34 -12.14
C ASP A 28 -6.66 -13.94 -13.43
N ILE A 29 -5.44 -14.47 -13.55
CA ILE A 29 -4.39 -14.03 -14.49
C ILE A 29 -4.81 -14.19 -15.95
N THR A 30 -5.45 -15.32 -16.29
CA THR A 30 -5.81 -15.66 -17.67
C THR A 30 -7.04 -14.89 -18.16
N SER A 31 -7.94 -14.51 -17.26
CA SER A 31 -9.18 -13.79 -17.60
C SER A 31 -9.08 -12.27 -17.41
N ARG A 32 -8.09 -11.76 -16.66
CA ARG A 32 -7.94 -10.32 -16.37
C ARG A 32 -7.75 -9.46 -17.62
N LEU A 33 -6.83 -9.82 -18.51
CA LEU A 33 -6.55 -9.03 -19.71
C LEU A 33 -7.73 -9.08 -20.69
N ASP A 34 -8.42 -10.22 -20.79
CA ASP A 34 -9.63 -10.37 -21.59
C ASP A 34 -10.80 -9.56 -21.00
N ASN A 35 -10.99 -9.58 -19.67
CA ASN A 35 -12.00 -8.79 -18.99
C ASN A 35 -11.70 -7.27 -19.06
N ALA A 36 -10.44 -6.87 -18.96
CA ALA A 36 -10.01 -5.49 -19.15
C ALA A 36 -10.22 -5.04 -20.61
N ALA A 37 -9.90 -5.89 -21.59
CA ALA A 37 -10.18 -5.62 -23.00
C ALA A 37 -11.68 -5.41 -23.26
N LYS A 38 -12.53 -6.27 -22.66
CA LYS A 38 -13.99 -6.12 -22.71
C LYS A 38 -14.48 -4.85 -22.02
N ALA A 39 -13.91 -4.49 -20.87
CA ALA A 39 -14.29 -3.29 -20.13
C ALA A 39 -13.94 -1.99 -20.87
N VAL A 40 -12.80 -1.96 -21.59
CA VAL A 40 -12.38 -0.83 -22.42
C VAL A 40 -13.15 -0.79 -23.77
N GLY A 41 -13.77 -1.90 -24.16
CA GLY A 41 -14.79 -1.99 -25.21
C GLY A 41 -14.30 -1.89 -26.67
N ARG A 42 -13.04 -1.54 -26.91
CA ARG A 42 -12.45 -1.39 -28.28
C ARG A 42 -10.96 -1.75 -28.38
N LYS A 43 -10.41 -2.50 -27.42
CA LYS A 43 -8.99 -2.85 -27.38
C LYS A 43 -8.81 -4.36 -27.36
N THR A 44 -7.78 -4.86 -28.04
CA THR A 44 -7.45 -6.30 -27.99
C THR A 44 -6.67 -6.64 -26.72
N GLN A 45 -6.59 -7.93 -26.39
CA GLN A 45 -5.80 -8.41 -25.26
C GLN A 45 -4.33 -7.99 -25.36
N GLU A 46 -3.76 -7.99 -26.57
CA GLU A 46 -2.39 -7.58 -26.85
C GLU A 46 -2.18 -6.07 -26.67
N GLU A 47 -3.14 -5.25 -27.10
CA GLU A 47 -3.09 -3.79 -26.88
C GLU A 47 -3.16 -3.45 -25.38
N VAL A 48 -4.02 -4.15 -24.64
CA VAL A 48 -4.14 -4.01 -23.18
C VAL A 48 -2.85 -4.48 -22.50
N LYS A 49 -2.27 -5.62 -22.92
CA LYS A 49 -0.99 -6.12 -22.39
C LYS A 49 0.14 -5.12 -22.63
N LYS A 50 0.25 -4.56 -23.83
CA LYS A 50 1.27 -3.54 -24.15
C LYS A 50 1.06 -2.24 -23.36
N HIS A 51 -0.19 -1.82 -23.17
CA HIS A 51 -0.49 -0.64 -22.35
C HIS A 51 -0.19 -0.88 -20.88
N TYR A 52 -0.41 -2.11 -20.40
CA TYR A 52 -0.03 -2.57 -19.08
C TYR A 52 1.49 -2.57 -18.87
N GLU A 53 2.27 -3.09 -19.82
CA GLU A 53 3.74 -3.07 -19.77
C GLU A 53 4.29 -1.64 -19.69
N LEU A 54 3.71 -0.71 -20.46
CA LEU A 54 4.05 0.72 -20.38
C LEU A 54 3.67 1.33 -19.03
N LEU A 55 2.51 0.96 -18.45
CA LEU A 55 2.13 1.41 -17.11
C LEU A 55 3.11 0.90 -16.05
N VAL A 56 3.55 -0.36 -16.14
CA VAL A 56 4.57 -0.91 -15.24
C VAL A 56 5.90 -0.20 -15.41
N GLU A 57 6.32 0.08 -16.64
CA GLU A 57 7.52 0.88 -16.93
C GLU A 57 7.40 2.30 -16.35
N ASP A 58 6.27 2.99 -16.57
CA ASP A 58 6.00 4.32 -16.03
C ASP A 58 6.02 4.31 -14.49
N ILE A 59 5.39 3.32 -13.83
CA ILE A 59 5.45 3.15 -12.37
C ILE A 59 6.90 2.93 -11.92
N THR A 60 7.64 2.11 -12.66
CA THR A 60 9.07 1.83 -12.40
C THR A 60 9.94 3.08 -12.61
N LEU A 61 9.55 3.99 -13.49
CA LEU A 61 10.26 5.25 -13.77
C LEU A 61 9.86 6.39 -12.83
N ILE A 62 8.62 6.38 -12.31
CA ILE A 62 8.16 7.29 -11.25
C ILE A 62 8.90 6.97 -9.93
N GLU A 63 9.26 5.71 -9.70
CA GLU A 63 10.24 5.34 -8.68
C GLU A 63 11.66 5.62 -9.23
N PRO A 64 12.37 6.68 -8.80
CA PRO A 64 13.58 7.10 -9.50
C PRO A 64 14.74 6.13 -9.23
N GLY A 65 15.04 5.28 -10.22
CA GLY A 65 16.27 4.48 -10.29
C GLY A 65 16.33 3.31 -9.31
N PRO A 66 17.46 2.58 -9.24
CA PRO A 66 17.57 1.36 -8.44
C PRO A 66 17.06 1.63 -7.03
N LEU A 67 16.14 0.77 -6.59
CA LEU A 67 15.28 0.76 -5.37
C LEU A 67 15.92 1.23 -4.04
N ARG A 68 17.22 1.50 -4.05
CA ARG A 68 18.10 1.70 -2.91
C ARG A 68 18.40 3.15 -2.56
N THR A 69 18.11 4.13 -3.42
CA THR A 69 18.57 5.52 -3.17
C THR A 69 17.50 6.55 -2.82
N ARG A 70 16.19 6.32 -3.05
CA ARG A 70 15.19 7.37 -2.81
C ARG A 70 13.78 6.86 -2.46
N ARG A 71 13.63 6.13 -1.35
CA ARG A 71 12.33 6.11 -0.63
C ARG A 71 12.43 7.01 0.61
N PRO A 72 12.16 8.34 0.48
CA PRO A 72 12.24 9.27 1.62
C PRO A 72 11.12 9.05 2.63
N CYS A 73 9.98 8.49 2.21
CA CYS A 73 8.85 8.22 3.07
C CYS A 73 9.04 6.85 3.72
N GLN A 74 9.15 6.81 5.05
CA GLN A 74 9.36 5.58 5.84
C GLN A 74 8.06 5.00 6.40
N PHE A 75 7.04 5.84 6.51
CA PHE A 75 5.72 5.52 7.01
C PHE A 75 4.66 6.36 6.27
N HIS A 76 3.41 5.91 6.31
CA HIS A 76 2.25 6.61 5.76
C HIS A 76 1.08 6.48 6.74
N PHE A 77 0.62 7.63 7.24
CA PHE A 77 -0.59 7.69 8.05
C PHE A 77 -1.80 7.93 7.15
N GLN A 78 -2.82 7.11 7.34
CA GLN A 78 -4.10 7.22 6.67
C GLN A 78 -5.24 7.20 7.69
N TYR A 79 -6.33 7.83 7.30
CA TYR A 79 -7.58 7.94 8.07
C TYR A 79 -8.71 7.34 7.22
N HIS A 80 -9.97 7.55 7.60
CA HIS A 80 -11.20 7.04 6.96
C HIS A 80 -11.77 5.76 7.58
N VAL A 81 -10.97 4.69 7.71
CA VAL A 81 -11.44 3.48 8.40
C VAL A 81 -11.45 3.74 9.90
N HIS A 82 -12.59 3.53 10.53
CA HIS A 82 -12.83 3.81 11.95
C HIS A 82 -12.29 2.71 12.87
N ALA A 83 -11.03 2.38 12.70
CA ALA A 83 -10.28 1.38 13.46
C ALA A 83 -8.78 1.70 13.37
N TYR A 84 -8.00 0.96 14.16
CA TYR A 84 -6.55 1.00 14.12
C TYR A 84 -5.99 -0.20 13.34
N GLU A 85 -5.01 0.03 12.46
CA GLU A 85 -4.24 -1.03 11.81
C GLU A 85 -2.83 -0.54 11.48
N ARG A 86 -1.83 -1.39 11.73
CA ARG A 86 -0.43 -1.18 11.35
C ARG A 86 0.05 -2.34 10.47
N SER A 87 0.66 -2.01 9.34
CA SER A 87 1.22 -3.01 8.44
C SER A 87 2.63 -3.44 8.86
N GLU A 88 3.05 -4.61 8.39
CA GLU A 88 4.45 -4.95 8.20
C GLU A 88 5.05 -4.08 7.07
N ARG A 89 6.37 -4.02 6.97
CA ARG A 89 7.03 -3.44 5.78
C ARG A 89 6.93 -4.43 4.63
N VAL A 90 5.94 -4.20 3.76
CA VAL A 90 5.72 -5.03 2.57
C VAL A 90 5.66 -4.16 1.32
N SER A 91 6.13 -4.70 0.20
CA SER A 91 5.89 -4.13 -1.12
C SER A 91 5.18 -5.15 -1.99
N ASN A 92 4.38 -4.65 -2.94
CA ASN A 92 3.74 -5.45 -3.96
C ASN A 92 4.01 -4.86 -5.34
N ILE A 93 5.30 -4.60 -5.61
CA ILE A 93 5.78 -3.93 -6.83
C ILE A 93 6.38 -4.90 -7.84
N ALA A 94 6.73 -6.12 -7.40
CA ALA A 94 7.17 -7.20 -8.27
C ALA A 94 5.95 -7.83 -8.93
N TYR A 95 5.33 -7.09 -9.84
CA TYR A 95 4.18 -7.55 -10.58
C TYR A 95 4.65 -8.35 -11.80
N ASP A 96 4.34 -9.64 -11.81
CA ASP A 96 4.44 -10.48 -13.01
C ASP A 96 3.02 -10.67 -13.57
N LEU A 97 2.85 -10.42 -14.88
CA LEU A 97 1.59 -10.64 -15.58
C LEU A 97 1.09 -12.08 -15.46
N GLU A 98 1.97 -13.04 -15.15
CA GLU A 98 1.64 -14.46 -15.06
C GLU A 98 1.33 -14.95 -13.64
N MET A 99 1.55 -14.14 -12.59
CA MET A 99 1.33 -14.56 -11.21
C MET A 99 0.80 -13.40 -10.37
N ALA A 100 -0.34 -13.61 -9.70
CA ALA A 100 -0.85 -12.68 -8.70
C ALA A 100 0.23 -12.54 -7.61
N SER A 101 0.91 -11.40 -7.58
CA SER A 101 1.99 -11.17 -6.63
C SER A 101 1.37 -10.90 -5.26
N ALA A 102 1.59 -11.84 -4.33
CA ALA A 102 1.32 -11.60 -2.93
C ALA A 102 2.29 -10.53 -2.40
N PRO A 103 1.88 -9.66 -1.46
CA PRO A 103 2.80 -8.74 -0.81
C PRO A 103 4.00 -9.48 -0.22
N VAL A 104 5.21 -8.97 -0.48
CA VAL A 104 6.47 -9.55 -0.01
C VAL A 104 7.09 -8.63 1.03
N LYS A 105 7.70 -9.19 2.06
CA LYS A 105 8.48 -8.41 3.04
C LYS A 105 9.60 -7.64 2.35
N ASP A 106 9.67 -6.35 2.62
CA ASP A 106 10.63 -5.43 2.00
C ASP A 106 11.04 -4.37 3.03
N GLN A 107 12.28 -4.45 3.49
CA GLN A 107 12.82 -3.55 4.53
C GLN A 107 12.87 -2.08 4.12
N TYR A 108 12.76 -1.79 2.82
CA TYR A 108 12.73 -0.43 2.28
C TYR A 108 11.30 0.05 2.01
N ALA A 109 10.30 -0.84 2.15
CA ALA A 109 8.90 -0.45 2.07
C ALA A 109 8.47 0.39 3.27
N ARG A 110 7.39 1.14 3.08
CA ARG A 110 6.76 1.96 4.12
C ARG A 110 5.97 1.08 5.07
N VAL A 111 5.89 1.51 6.32
CA VAL A 111 4.85 1.05 7.23
C VAL A 111 3.59 1.88 6.98
N TYR A 112 2.46 1.23 6.72
CA TYR A 112 1.16 1.86 6.58
C TYR A 112 0.43 1.79 7.91
N ILE A 113 -0.11 2.92 8.36
CA ILE A 113 -0.81 3.04 9.63
C ILE A 113 -2.17 3.68 9.36
N THR A 114 -3.23 2.92 9.60
CA THR A 114 -4.60 3.39 9.66
C THR A 114 -4.90 3.82 11.10
N ILE A 115 -5.28 5.08 11.28
CA ILE A 115 -5.57 5.67 12.60
C ILE A 115 -6.80 6.59 12.54
N GLY A 116 -7.89 6.06 12.00
CA GLY A 116 -9.18 6.77 11.85
C GLY A 116 -10.13 6.60 13.05
N ASP A 117 -9.60 6.15 14.17
CA ASP A 117 -10.29 5.68 15.38
C ASP A 117 -10.46 6.77 16.47
N GLY A 118 -10.59 8.04 16.06
CA GLY A 118 -10.65 9.17 17.00
C GLY A 118 -11.98 9.37 17.75
N GLY A 119 -12.98 8.49 17.58
CA GLY A 119 -14.30 8.65 18.24
C GLY A 119 -15.39 9.28 17.37
N ASN A 120 -15.44 8.95 16.08
CA ASN A 120 -16.48 9.45 15.17
C ASN A 120 -17.88 8.91 15.55
N ILE A 121 -18.93 9.64 15.13
CA ILE A 121 -20.34 9.30 15.42
C ILE A 121 -20.84 8.05 14.68
N GLU A 122 -20.20 7.68 13.57
CA GLU A 122 -20.57 6.50 12.77
C GLU A 122 -20.23 5.20 13.50
N GLY A 123 -19.33 5.26 14.50
CA GLY A 123 -18.90 4.12 15.29
C GLY A 123 -17.69 3.40 14.70
N LEU A 124 -17.31 2.30 15.34
CA LEU A 124 -16.13 1.52 14.99
C LEU A 124 -16.36 0.62 13.77
N ALA A 125 -15.33 0.50 12.92
CA ALA A 125 -15.29 -0.46 11.84
C ALA A 125 -14.81 -1.83 12.37
N THR A 126 -15.74 -2.67 12.80
CA THR A 126 -15.43 -3.97 13.46
C THR A 126 -15.27 -5.14 12.49
N ASN A 127 -15.74 -5.01 11.25
CA ASN A 127 -15.65 -6.09 10.27
C ASN A 127 -14.25 -6.12 9.62
N MET A 128 -13.46 -7.14 9.97
CA MET A 128 -12.10 -7.33 9.44
C MET A 128 -12.02 -8.54 8.53
N ARG A 129 -11.13 -8.49 7.53
CA ARG A 129 -10.85 -9.63 6.65
C ARG A 129 -10.20 -10.75 7.46
N GLU A 130 -10.78 -11.95 7.39
CA GLU A 130 -10.24 -13.15 8.02
C GLU A 130 -9.77 -14.20 6.98
N PRO A 131 -8.66 -14.94 7.26
CA PRO A 131 -7.73 -14.72 8.37
C PRO A 131 -6.96 -13.40 8.21
N GLN A 132 -6.37 -12.90 9.29
CA GLN A 132 -5.47 -11.72 9.23
C GLN A 132 -4.42 -11.91 8.12
N PRO A 133 -4.40 -11.02 7.10
CA PRO A 133 -3.39 -11.10 6.06
C PRO A 133 -2.00 -10.90 6.66
N ALA A 134 -0.99 -11.62 6.13
CA ALA A 134 0.38 -11.58 6.66
C ALA A 134 1.06 -10.19 6.58
N TYR A 135 0.51 -9.25 5.81
CA TYR A 135 0.99 -7.86 5.77
C TYR A 135 0.45 -6.99 6.90
N SER A 136 -0.59 -7.43 7.61
CA SER A 136 -1.19 -6.72 8.74
C SER A 136 -0.48 -7.18 10.00
N ALA A 137 0.32 -6.31 10.62
CA ALA A 137 1.10 -6.63 11.81
C ALA A 137 0.24 -6.59 13.07
N TYR A 138 -0.61 -5.57 13.18
CA TYR A 138 -1.53 -5.37 14.29
C TYR A 138 -2.78 -4.66 13.79
N ARG A 139 -3.95 -5.04 14.29
CA ARG A 139 -5.22 -4.39 13.97
C ARG A 139 -6.20 -4.54 15.11
N GLU A 140 -6.93 -3.47 15.41
CA GLU A 140 -7.94 -3.48 16.44
C GLU A 140 -9.03 -2.43 16.18
N ALA A 141 -10.28 -2.81 16.43
CA ALA A 141 -11.42 -1.90 16.37
C ALA A 141 -11.71 -1.36 17.77
N SER A 142 -10.92 -0.36 18.19
CA SER A 142 -11.09 0.37 19.45
C SER A 142 -10.81 1.85 19.17
N PHE A 143 -11.44 2.75 19.92
CA PHE A 143 -11.11 4.17 19.81
C PHE A 143 -9.79 4.48 20.51
N GLY A 144 -9.02 5.41 19.97
CA GLY A 144 -7.68 5.67 20.47
C GLY A 144 -7.01 6.86 19.82
N HIS A 145 -5.72 6.99 20.14
CA HIS A 145 -4.81 7.95 19.54
C HIS A 145 -3.38 7.44 19.61
N ALA A 146 -2.51 7.95 18.73
CA ALA A 146 -1.11 7.56 18.72
C ALA A 146 -0.18 8.74 19.02
N ILE A 147 0.97 8.40 19.59
CA ILE A 147 2.08 9.28 19.83
C ILE A 147 3.25 8.78 18.98
N PHE A 148 3.79 9.66 18.15
CA PHE A 148 5.00 9.43 17.37
C PHE A 148 6.11 10.33 17.88
N ASP A 149 7.11 9.74 18.54
CA ASP A 149 8.13 10.41 19.33
C ASP A 149 9.51 10.20 18.70
N ILE A 150 9.96 11.20 17.93
CA ILE A 150 11.26 11.17 17.25
C ILE A 150 12.36 11.41 18.29
N LYS A 151 13.23 10.41 18.48
CA LYS A 151 14.30 10.48 19.47
C LYS A 151 15.56 11.12 18.92
N ASN A 152 15.96 10.72 17.72
CA ASN A 152 17.17 11.18 17.06
C ASN A 152 17.12 10.83 15.57
N GLN A 153 18.23 11.04 14.86
CA GLN A 153 18.33 10.76 13.43
C GLN A 153 18.06 9.27 13.08
N THR A 154 18.27 8.34 14.01
CA THR A 154 18.14 6.89 13.75
C THR A 154 16.90 6.24 14.35
N HIS A 155 16.25 6.85 15.34
CA HIS A 155 15.17 6.23 16.12
C HIS A 155 13.96 7.15 16.28
N ALA A 156 12.78 6.58 16.06
CA ALA A 156 11.52 7.13 16.53
C ALA A 156 10.71 6.04 17.24
N PHE A 157 9.96 6.41 18.26
CA PHE A 157 9.07 5.50 18.97
C PHE A 157 7.62 5.80 18.58
N TYR A 158 6.88 4.78 18.19
CA TYR A 158 5.45 4.87 17.95
C TYR A 158 4.69 4.09 19.01
N GLY A 159 3.65 4.70 19.57
CA GLY A 159 2.74 4.02 20.48
C GLY A 159 1.29 4.45 20.24
N TRP A 160 0.41 3.49 20.05
CA TRP A 160 -1.03 3.69 19.99
C TRP A 160 -1.66 3.35 21.34
N HIS A 161 -2.55 4.21 21.82
CA HIS A 161 -3.21 4.13 23.11
C HIS A 161 -4.72 4.07 22.89
N GLN A 162 -5.36 3.12 23.54
CA GLN A 162 -6.81 3.02 23.55
C GLN A 162 -7.41 4.05 24.50
N ASN A 163 -8.63 4.48 24.20
CA ASN A 163 -9.43 5.35 25.04
C ASN A 163 -10.16 4.50 26.10
N ASP A 164 -9.42 3.85 26.99
CA ASP A 164 -9.98 3.16 28.17
C ASP A 164 -9.95 4.07 29.40
N ASP A 165 -10.94 3.89 30.29
CA ASP A 165 -11.34 4.69 31.47
C ASP A 165 -10.21 5.36 32.31
N GLY A 166 -9.49 6.32 31.73
CA GLY A 166 -8.55 7.21 32.41
C GLY A 166 -7.10 6.72 32.53
N VAL A 167 -6.71 5.61 31.89
CA VAL A 167 -5.30 5.16 31.82
C VAL A 167 -4.87 5.05 30.38
N ALA A 168 -3.88 5.84 29.97
CA ALA A 168 -3.24 5.72 28.66
C ALA A 168 -2.39 4.45 28.59
N VAL A 169 -3.03 3.29 28.47
CA VAL A 169 -2.35 2.02 28.22
C VAL A 169 -2.00 1.95 26.74
N LYS A 170 -0.72 1.69 26.47
CA LYS A 170 -0.22 1.50 25.11
C LYS A 170 -0.56 0.10 24.65
N ALA A 171 -1.50 -0.02 23.72
CA ALA A 171 -2.00 -1.30 23.22
C ALA A 171 -1.15 -1.86 22.07
N ASP A 172 -0.60 -0.98 21.23
CA ASP A 172 0.40 -1.34 20.22
C ASP A 172 1.57 -0.35 20.25
N SER A 173 2.76 -0.85 19.93
CA SER A 173 3.96 -0.03 19.89
C SER A 173 5.05 -0.61 19.01
N MET A 174 5.87 0.28 18.46
CA MET A 174 6.96 -0.10 17.57
C MET A 174 8.09 0.92 17.64
N TRP A 175 9.33 0.44 17.59
CA TRP A 175 10.48 1.28 17.30
C TRP A 175 10.65 1.38 15.79
N PHE A 176 10.69 2.61 15.27
CA PHE A 176 11.05 2.89 13.90
C PHE A 176 12.54 3.16 13.81
N PHE A 177 13.25 2.37 12.99
CA PHE A 177 14.65 2.66 12.67
C PHE A 177 14.76 3.34 11.31
N ASN A 178 15.51 4.44 11.26
CA ASN A 178 15.64 5.27 10.07
C ASN A 178 16.17 4.44 8.88
N ARG A 179 15.41 4.35 7.78
CA ARG A 179 15.78 3.57 6.58
C ARG A 179 17.03 4.07 5.83
N PHE A 180 17.47 5.29 6.10
CA PHE A 180 18.69 5.87 5.54
C PHE A 180 19.88 5.71 6.50
N ASP A 181 19.72 6.13 7.76
CA ASP A 181 20.81 6.20 8.74
C ASP A 181 20.96 4.94 9.62
N HIS A 182 19.92 4.11 9.71
CA HIS A 182 19.89 2.87 10.50
C HIS A 182 18.91 1.80 9.94
N PRO A 183 19.18 1.23 8.74
CA PRO A 183 18.25 0.33 8.05
C PRO A 183 18.30 -1.12 8.60
N VAL A 184 17.96 -1.29 9.87
CA VAL A 184 17.83 -2.61 10.51
C VAL A 184 16.37 -3.05 10.55
N ASP A 185 16.12 -4.35 10.61
CA ASP A 185 14.75 -4.88 10.67
C ASP A 185 14.02 -4.38 11.92
N ASP A 186 12.94 -3.64 11.73
CA ASP A 186 12.06 -3.15 12.79
C ASP A 186 10.76 -3.95 12.91
N SER A 187 10.57 -5.01 12.11
CA SER A 187 9.35 -5.82 12.17
C SER A 187 9.09 -6.34 13.59
N THR A 188 7.84 -6.22 14.02
CA THR A 188 7.40 -6.74 15.31
C THR A 188 7.54 -8.25 15.27
N SER A 189 8.55 -8.80 15.94
CA SER A 189 8.62 -10.24 16.19
C SER A 189 7.35 -10.59 16.95
N SER A 190 6.54 -11.51 16.43
CA SER A 190 5.39 -12.04 17.15
C SER A 190 5.89 -12.53 18.50
N GLN A 191 5.62 -11.79 19.58
CA GLN A 191 5.78 -12.31 20.91
C GLN A 191 4.70 -13.38 21.05
N SER A 192 5.15 -14.64 20.97
CA SER A 192 4.39 -15.86 21.29
C SER A 192 3.92 -15.83 22.74
#